data_AF-A0A5Q0QFA9-F1
#
_entry.id   AF-A0A5Q0QFA9-F1
#
_cell.length_a   1.000
_cell.length_b   1.000
_cell.length_c   1.000
_cell.angle_alpha   90.00
_cell.angle_beta   90.00
_cell.angle_gamma   90.00
#
_symmetry.space_group_name_H-M   'P 1'
#
loop_
_entity.id
_entity.type
_entity.pdbx_description
1 polymer ?
#
loop_
_entity_poly.entity_id
_entity_poly.type
_entity_poly.pdbx_seq_one_letter_code
_entity_poly.pdbx_strand_id
1 'polypeptide(L)'
;MNYLIIIAIILSAGALFFFYRKFAYSNFDKYADLTVNLLLDQNNGDFNSHYGCIIFQLPSYGEHVKEVVITGVQSSNKHIRVNAFEKLNFFITPGQATESAMRSIGFSISNRALQSHSGKQESVVVRGYIVDRKGEKKLFLKTSYYTLRDFDIGQQSTTYGKSKGLAV
;
A
#
# COMPACT_ATOMS: atom_id res chain seq x y z
N MET A 1 6.03 -34.70 36.28
CA MET A 1 5.38 -33.41 36.62
C MET A 1 5.91 -32.23 35.80
N ASN A 2 7.21 -32.17 35.47
CA ASN A 2 7.80 -31.02 34.75
C ASN A 2 7.35 -30.87 33.28
N TYR A 3 6.97 -31.96 32.59
CA TYR A 3 6.55 -31.89 31.18
C TYR A 3 5.24 -31.13 30.96
N LEU A 4 4.30 -31.19 31.91
CA LEU A 4 3.03 -30.45 31.81
C LEU A 4 3.25 -28.93 31.91
N ILE A 5 4.21 -28.51 32.73
CA ILE A 5 4.58 -27.10 32.87
C ILE A 5 5.21 -26.58 31.58
N ILE A 6 6.09 -27.36 30.96
CA ILE A 6 6.74 -26.99 29.68
C ILE A 6 5.70 -26.87 28.56
N ILE A 7 4.76 -27.82 28.46
CA ILE A 7 3.68 -27.78 27.46
C ILE A 7 2.79 -26.54 27.68
N ALA A 8 2.43 -26.22 28.92
CA ALA A 8 1.63 -25.04 29.24
C ALA A 8 2.33 -23.73 28.84
N ILE A 9 3.65 -23.63 29.06
CA ILE A 9 4.44 -22.46 28.65
C ILE A 9 4.48 -22.31 27.13
N ILE A 10 4.70 -23.41 26.40
CA ILE A 10 4.73 -23.39 24.92
C ILE A 10 3.38 -22.95 24.35
N LEU A 11 2.28 -23.50 24.88
CA LEU A 11 0.93 -23.13 24.44
C LEU A 11 0.61 -21.67 24.78
N SER A 12 0.99 -21.20 25.97
CA SER A 12 0.78 -19.80 26.39
C SER A 12 1.58 -18.83 25.51
N ALA A 13 2.84 -19.13 25.22
CA ALA A 13 3.68 -18.34 24.33
C ALA A 13 3.11 -18.31 22.90
N GLY A 14 2.65 -19.45 22.38
CA GLY A 14 1.99 -19.53 21.08
C GLY A 14 0.70 -18.71 21.00
N ALA A 15 -0.14 -18.77 22.04
CA ALA A 15 -1.36 -17.97 22.13
C ALA A 15 -1.06 -16.47 22.19
N LEU A 16 -0.13 -16.04 23.05
CA LEU A 16 0.30 -14.64 23.13
C LEU A 16 0.85 -14.12 21.81
N PHE A 17 1.67 -14.92 21.12
CA PHE A 17 2.17 -14.59 19.79
C PHE A 17 1.04 -14.42 18.77
N PHE A 18 0.05 -15.32 18.79
CA PHE A 18 -1.11 -15.23 17.90
C PHE A 18 -1.96 -13.97 18.18
N PHE A 19 -2.23 -13.66 19.45
CA PHE A 19 -2.95 -12.45 19.83
C PHE A 19 -2.20 -11.18 19.47
N TYR A 20 -0.89 -11.11 19.76
CA TYR A 20 -0.05 -9.98 19.37
C TYR A 20 -0.10 -9.74 17.86
N ARG A 21 0.02 -10.82 17.07
CA ARG A 21 -0.09 -10.74 15.62
C ARG A 21 -1.49 -10.27 15.19
N LYS A 22 -2.56 -10.80 15.77
CA LYS A 22 -3.93 -10.36 15.44
C LYS A 22 -4.19 -8.89 15.77
N PHE A 23 -3.60 -8.36 16.85
CA PHE A 23 -3.73 -6.94 17.21
C PHE A 23 -2.81 -6.01 16.40
N ALA A 24 -1.63 -6.48 16.00
CA ALA A 24 -0.70 -5.73 15.17
C ALA A 24 -1.14 -5.64 13.69
N TYR A 25 -1.94 -6.60 13.22
CA TYR A 25 -2.45 -6.65 11.86
C TYR A 25 -3.87 -6.05 11.76
N SER A 26 -3.99 -5.02 10.92
CA SER A 26 -5.23 -4.38 10.46
C SER A 26 -6.18 -3.78 11.49
N ASN A 27 -5.87 -2.54 11.90
CA ASN A 27 -6.90 -1.54 12.19
C ASN A 27 -6.90 -0.39 11.17
N PHE A 28 -6.12 -0.48 10.09
CA PHE A 28 -6.01 0.60 9.09
C PHE A 28 -7.39 0.95 8.52
N ASP A 29 -8.19 -0.07 8.20
CA ASP A 29 -9.53 0.08 7.61
C ASP A 29 -10.55 0.80 8.52
N LYS A 30 -10.26 0.93 9.82
CA LYS A 30 -11.06 1.76 10.74
C LYS A 30 -10.79 3.26 10.58
N TYR A 31 -9.67 3.60 9.96
CA TYR A 31 -9.13 4.95 9.88
C TYR A 31 -9.12 5.47 8.45
N ALA A 32 -8.76 4.62 7.48
CA ALA A 32 -8.69 4.98 6.07
C ALA A 32 -8.80 3.75 5.18
N ASP A 33 -9.22 3.98 3.94
CA ASP A 33 -9.07 3.02 2.85
C ASP A 33 -7.79 3.29 2.08
N LEU A 34 -7.19 2.23 1.52
CA LEU A 34 -5.98 2.34 0.71
C LEU A 34 -6.16 1.51 -0.55
N THR A 35 -6.22 2.20 -1.67
CA THR A 35 -6.17 1.62 -3.01
C THR A 35 -4.72 1.55 -3.46
N VAL A 36 -4.34 0.39 -4.01
CA VAL A 36 -3.00 0.17 -4.57
C VAL A 36 -3.13 -0.38 -5.98
N ASN A 37 -2.55 0.33 -6.95
CA ASN A 37 -2.53 -0.06 -8.36
C ASN A 37 -1.08 -0.21 -8.81
N LEU A 38 -0.74 -1.31 -9.50
CA LEU A 38 0.58 -1.50 -10.08
C LEU A 38 0.49 -1.36 -11.58
N LEU A 39 1.20 -0.37 -12.12
CA LEU A 39 1.27 -0.08 -13.53
C LEU A 39 2.68 -0.41 -14.04
N LEU A 40 2.74 -1.20 -15.11
CA LEU A 40 3.96 -1.55 -15.82
C LEU A 40 4.10 -0.69 -17.07
N ASP A 41 5.25 -0.04 -17.25
CA ASP A 41 5.57 0.62 -18.50
C ASP A 41 6.26 -0.38 -19.42
N GLN A 42 5.53 -0.90 -20.42
CA GLN A 42 6.05 -1.89 -21.35
C GLN A 42 7.18 -1.35 -22.24
N ASN A 43 7.27 -0.02 -22.41
CA ASN A 43 8.28 0.60 -23.25
C ASN A 43 9.53 1.00 -22.45
N ASN A 44 9.46 0.91 -21.12
CA ASN A 44 10.55 1.27 -20.22
C ASN A 44 11.13 0.00 -19.58
N GLY A 45 12.05 -0.61 -20.30
CA GLY A 45 12.80 -1.77 -19.84
C GLY A 45 14.25 -1.73 -20.31
N ASP A 46 15.09 -2.45 -19.58
CA ASP A 46 16.45 -2.78 -19.98
C ASP A 46 16.55 -4.26 -20.38
N PHE A 47 17.78 -4.72 -20.63
CA PHE A 47 18.05 -6.11 -21.03
C PHE A 47 17.51 -7.15 -20.02
N ASN A 48 17.39 -6.80 -18.74
CA ASN A 48 17.07 -7.72 -17.64
C ASN A 48 15.71 -7.48 -16.99
N SER A 49 15.18 -6.25 -17.06
CA SER A 49 14.06 -5.79 -16.25
C SER A 49 13.16 -4.80 -16.99
N HIS A 50 11.88 -4.82 -16.64
CA HIS A 50 10.93 -3.75 -16.95
C HIS A 50 10.64 -2.94 -15.69
N TYR A 51 10.32 -1.66 -15.88
CA TYR A 51 10.04 -0.72 -14.82
C TYR A 51 8.56 -0.35 -14.80
N GLY A 52 8.10 0.01 -13.61
CA GLY A 52 6.73 0.44 -13.40
C GLY A 52 6.59 1.27 -12.14
N CYS A 53 5.35 1.58 -11.80
CA CYS A 53 5.04 2.29 -10.57
C CYS A 53 3.89 1.64 -9.79
N ILE A 54 4.01 1.71 -8.48
CA ILE A 54 2.97 1.37 -7.52
C ILE A 54 2.30 2.68 -7.15
N ILE A 55 1.04 2.85 -7.52
CA ILE A 55 0.22 4.01 -7.18
C ILE A 55 -0.58 3.70 -5.92
N PHE A 56 -0.51 4.61 -4.97
CA PHE A 56 -1.21 4.59 -3.70
C PHE A 56 -2.20 5.75 -3.64
N GLN A 57 -3.39 5.46 -3.16
CA GLN A 57 -4.43 6.46 -3.00
C GLN A 57 -5.32 6.12 -1.81
N LEU A 58 -5.79 7.14 -1.10
CA LEU A 58 -6.75 6.98 -0.01
C LEU A 58 -8.12 7.46 -0.53
N PRO A 59 -8.98 6.55 -1.03
CA PRO A 59 -10.29 6.96 -1.56
C PRO A 59 -11.21 7.48 -0.46
N SER A 60 -11.03 7.00 0.77
CA SER A 60 -11.76 7.43 1.95
C SER A 60 -10.82 7.48 3.16
N TYR A 61 -11.12 8.37 4.10
CA TYR A 61 -10.43 8.46 5.38
C TYR A 61 -11.30 9.16 6.42
N GLY A 62 -11.10 8.82 7.69
CA GLY A 62 -11.85 9.39 8.80
C GLY A 62 -11.44 10.82 9.11
N GLU A 63 -12.40 11.64 9.56
CA GLU A 63 -12.18 13.07 9.83
C GLU A 63 -11.08 13.34 10.88
N HIS A 64 -10.86 12.40 11.79
CA HIS A 64 -9.88 12.51 12.87
C HIS A 64 -8.44 12.20 12.41
N VAL A 65 -8.25 11.74 11.16
CA VAL A 65 -6.93 11.51 10.57
C VAL A 65 -6.33 12.84 10.13
N LYS A 66 -5.04 13.05 10.46
CA LYS A 66 -4.25 14.21 10.04
C LYS A 66 -3.30 13.86 8.90
N GLU A 67 -2.60 12.73 9.04
CA GLU A 67 -1.71 12.23 7.99
C GLU A 67 -1.67 10.70 8.00
N VAL A 68 -1.42 10.14 6.82
CA VAL A 68 -1.04 8.73 6.66
C VAL A 68 0.35 8.70 6.06
N VAL A 69 1.24 7.94 6.68
CA VAL A 69 2.64 7.82 6.28
C VAL A 69 2.97 6.38 5.97
N ILE A 70 3.34 6.09 4.72
CA ILE A 70 3.87 4.80 4.31
C ILE A 70 5.39 4.83 4.46
N THR A 71 5.95 3.82 5.13
CA THR A 71 7.39 3.69 5.44
C THR A 71 8.00 2.41 4.87
N GLY A 72 7.19 1.56 4.26
CA GLY A 72 7.68 0.40 3.55
C GLY A 72 6.60 -0.26 2.73
N VAL A 73 7.03 -0.85 1.62
CA VAL A 73 6.18 -1.56 0.68
C VAL A 73 6.95 -2.79 0.23
N GLN A 74 6.29 -3.95 0.28
CA GLN A 74 6.88 -5.21 -0.11
C GLN A 74 5.87 -6.01 -0.94
N SER A 75 6.25 -6.41 -2.16
CA SER A 75 5.43 -7.34 -2.94
C SER A 75 5.56 -8.76 -2.40
N SER A 76 4.48 -9.55 -2.44
CA SER A 76 4.54 -11.00 -2.22
C SER A 76 5.28 -11.72 -3.35
N ASN A 77 5.42 -11.08 -4.51
CA ASN A 77 6.19 -11.59 -5.63
C ASN A 77 7.67 -11.26 -5.46
N LYS A 78 8.48 -12.29 -5.25
CA LYS A 78 9.94 -12.16 -5.14
C LYS A 78 10.61 -11.58 -6.40
N HIS A 79 9.93 -11.57 -7.53
CA HIS A 79 10.44 -11.03 -8.79
C HIS A 79 10.13 -9.55 -8.97
N ILE A 80 9.24 -8.98 -8.15
CA ILE A 80 8.95 -7.55 -8.12
C ILE A 80 9.81 -6.92 -7.02
N ARG A 81 10.72 -6.04 -7.43
CA ARG A 81 11.57 -5.27 -6.53
C ARG A 81 11.05 -3.85 -6.46
N VAL A 82 10.55 -3.48 -5.29
CA VAL A 82 10.14 -2.11 -4.99
C VAL A 82 11.40 -1.26 -4.79
N ASN A 83 11.47 -0.10 -5.43
CA ASN A 83 12.61 0.80 -5.28
C ASN A 83 12.68 1.33 -3.84
N ALA A 84 13.89 1.64 -3.39
CA ALA A 84 14.09 2.28 -2.10
C ALA A 84 13.43 3.67 -2.09
N PHE A 85 12.76 3.98 -1.00
CA PHE A 85 12.15 5.28 -0.74
C PHE A 85 12.20 5.53 0.77
N GLU A 86 12.21 6.80 1.19
CA GLU A 86 12.22 7.12 2.62
C GLU A 86 10.81 6.97 3.22
N LYS A 87 9.89 7.84 2.77
CA LYS A 87 8.50 7.89 3.25
C LYS A 87 7.58 8.44 2.17
N LEU A 88 6.32 8.00 2.20
CA LEU A 88 5.25 8.54 1.36
C LEU A 88 4.17 9.13 2.27
N ASN A 89 3.97 10.45 2.18
CA ASN A 89 3.05 11.17 3.07
C ASN A 89 1.77 11.56 2.33
N PHE A 90 0.64 11.28 2.97
CA PHE A 90 -0.68 11.77 2.62
C PHE A 90 -1.12 12.76 3.69
N PHE A 91 -1.05 14.06 3.37
CA PHE A 91 -1.57 15.10 4.24
C PHE A 91 -3.06 15.27 4.00
N ILE A 92 -3.83 15.24 5.08
CA ILE A 92 -5.29 15.30 5.01
C ILE A 92 -5.77 16.69 5.43
N THR A 93 -6.52 17.35 4.54
CA THR A 93 -7.09 18.67 4.81
C THR A 93 -8.37 18.53 5.63
N PRO A 94 -8.53 19.27 6.73
CA PRO A 94 -9.77 19.28 7.49
C PRO A 94 -10.99 19.66 6.65
N GLY A 95 -12.09 18.92 6.82
CA GLY A 95 -13.36 19.22 6.15
C GLY A 95 -13.47 18.69 4.71
N GLN A 96 -12.42 18.07 4.18
CA GLN A 96 -12.46 17.31 2.93
C GLN A 96 -12.37 15.83 3.28
N ALA A 97 -13.50 15.13 3.37
CA ALA A 97 -13.53 13.67 3.45
C ALA A 97 -13.54 13.05 2.04
N THR A 98 -12.69 13.57 1.15
CA THR A 98 -12.64 13.20 -0.26
C THR A 98 -11.29 12.60 -0.60
N GLU A 99 -11.26 11.75 -1.62
CA GLU A 99 -10.08 11.11 -2.19
C GLU A 99 -8.77 11.91 -2.06
N SER A 100 -7.71 11.28 -1.56
CA SER A 100 -6.40 11.91 -1.43
C SER A 100 -5.66 12.02 -2.77
N ALA A 101 -4.67 12.92 -2.83
CA ALA A 101 -3.75 12.97 -3.95
C ALA A 101 -3.02 11.63 -4.14
N MET A 102 -2.94 11.16 -5.37
CA MET A 102 -2.19 9.95 -5.72
C MET A 102 -0.71 10.12 -5.43
N ARG A 103 -0.10 9.06 -4.93
CA ARG A 103 1.35 8.98 -4.66
C ARG A 103 1.91 7.72 -5.29
N SER A 104 3.14 7.75 -5.79
CA SER A 104 3.72 6.59 -6.46
C SER A 104 5.12 6.22 -5.97
N ILE A 105 5.47 4.94 -6.12
CA ILE A 105 6.79 4.38 -5.86
C ILE A 105 7.20 3.55 -7.06
N GLY A 106 8.42 3.71 -7.56
CA GLY A 106 8.92 2.89 -8.66
C GLY A 106 9.13 1.42 -8.24
N PHE A 107 8.94 0.50 -9.18
CA PHE A 107 9.37 -0.89 -9.02
C PHE A 107 10.03 -1.40 -10.31
N SER A 108 10.72 -2.52 -10.19
CA SER A 108 11.25 -3.29 -11.32
C SER A 108 10.82 -4.75 -11.24
N ILE A 109 10.63 -5.38 -12.40
CA ILE A 109 10.35 -6.81 -12.54
C ILE A 109 11.30 -7.41 -13.58
N SER A 110 11.85 -8.60 -13.31
CA SER A 110 12.73 -9.27 -14.28
C SER A 110 11.96 -9.74 -15.52
N ASN A 111 12.57 -9.63 -16.71
CA ASN A 111 11.95 -10.01 -18.00
C ASN A 111 11.44 -11.46 -18.01
N ARG A 112 12.21 -12.38 -17.41
CA ARG A 112 11.82 -13.79 -17.27
C ARG A 112 10.55 -13.98 -16.44
N ALA A 113 10.40 -13.21 -15.36
CA ALA A 113 9.23 -13.30 -14.51
C ALA A 113 8.00 -12.70 -15.17
N LEU A 114 8.17 -11.59 -15.91
CA LEU A 114 7.08 -10.90 -16.62
C LEU A 114 6.35 -11.83 -17.61
N GLN A 115 7.09 -12.63 -18.40
CA GLN A 115 6.50 -13.59 -19.34
C GLN A 115 5.60 -14.63 -18.68
N SER A 116 5.86 -14.97 -17.41
CA SER A 116 5.09 -15.95 -16.64
C SER A 116 3.92 -15.36 -15.84
N HIS A 117 3.70 -14.05 -15.98
CA HIS A 117 2.92 -13.24 -15.04
C HIS A 117 1.48 -12.92 -15.46
N SER A 118 1.09 -13.24 -16.70
CA SER A 118 -0.20 -12.84 -17.27
C SER A 118 -1.39 -13.14 -16.35
N GLY A 119 -2.08 -12.07 -15.91
CA GLY A 119 -3.38 -12.11 -15.26
C GLY A 119 -3.43 -12.62 -13.81
N LYS A 120 -2.29 -12.84 -13.15
CA LYS A 120 -2.29 -13.34 -11.76
C LYS A 120 -2.60 -12.23 -10.77
N GLN A 121 -3.47 -12.52 -9.80
CA GLN A 121 -3.66 -11.66 -8.64
C GLN A 121 -2.52 -11.87 -7.66
N GLU A 122 -1.90 -10.78 -7.22
CA GLU A 122 -0.82 -10.77 -6.26
C GLU A 122 -1.16 -9.86 -5.09
N SER A 123 -0.26 -9.81 -4.10
CA SER A 123 -0.44 -8.95 -2.94
C SER A 123 0.78 -8.08 -2.68
N VAL A 124 0.53 -6.91 -2.12
CA VAL A 124 1.55 -6.00 -1.62
C VAL A 124 1.26 -5.71 -0.16
N VAL A 125 2.29 -5.82 0.67
CA VAL A 125 2.25 -5.49 2.08
C VAL A 125 2.77 -4.07 2.25
N VAL A 126 1.91 -3.20 2.75
CA VAL A 126 2.18 -1.79 3.01
C VAL A 126 2.28 -1.59 4.52
N ARG A 127 3.39 -1.02 4.99
CA ARG A 127 3.62 -0.69 6.39
C ARG A 127 3.78 0.81 6.58
N GLY A 128 3.30 1.31 7.70
CA GLY A 128 3.27 2.73 7.95
C GLY A 128 2.71 3.10 9.30
N TYR A 129 2.35 4.37 9.43
CA TYR A 129 1.60 4.86 10.57
C TYR A 129 0.59 5.92 10.15
N ILE A 130 -0.49 6.01 10.92
CA ILE A 130 -1.48 7.08 10.84
C ILE A 130 -1.19 8.03 12.00
N VAL A 131 -1.24 9.32 11.74
CA VAL A 131 -1.24 10.32 12.81
C VAL A 131 -2.62 10.93 12.88
N ASP A 132 -3.22 10.86 14.05
CA ASP A 132 -4.50 11.51 14.29
C ASP A 132 -4.30 13.01 14.54
N ARG A 133 -5.41 13.76 14.60
CA ARG A 133 -5.37 15.19 14.91
C ARG A 133 -4.91 15.51 16.33
N LYS A 134 -4.90 14.52 17.24
CA LYS A 134 -4.34 14.65 18.59
C LYS A 134 -2.82 14.45 18.60
N GLY A 135 -2.23 14.03 17.48
CA GLY A 135 -0.80 13.76 17.33
C GLY A 135 -0.39 12.33 17.67
N GLU A 136 -1.33 11.43 17.97
CA GLU A 136 -1.05 10.03 18.27
C GLU A 136 -0.67 9.27 17.00
N LYS A 137 0.44 8.52 17.07
CA LYS A 137 0.92 7.67 15.98
C LYS A 137 0.41 6.24 16.15
N LYS A 138 -0.31 5.74 15.15
CA LYS A 138 -0.85 4.38 15.12
C LYS A 138 -0.21 3.61 13.98
N LEU A 139 0.66 2.66 14.33
CA LEU A 139 1.33 1.80 13.34
C LEU A 139 0.28 0.93 12.62
N PHE A 140 0.51 0.68 11.35
CA PHE A 140 -0.31 -0.23 10.57
C PHE A 140 0.51 -1.12 9.65
N LEU A 141 -0.08 -2.27 9.35
CA LEU A 141 0.36 -3.21 8.34
C LEU A 141 -0.89 -3.65 7.56
N LYS A 142 -0.92 -3.32 6.26
CA LYS A 142 -2.06 -3.60 5.38
C LYS A 142 -1.59 -4.41 4.17
N THR A 143 -2.31 -5.47 3.86
CA THR A 143 -2.12 -6.23 2.63
C THR A 143 -3.17 -5.78 1.62
N SER A 144 -2.73 -5.32 0.46
CA SER A 144 -3.60 -4.98 -0.66
C SER A 144 -3.36 -5.94 -1.81
N TYR A 145 -4.42 -6.36 -2.49
CA TYR A 145 -4.32 -7.24 -3.66
C TYR A 145 -4.35 -6.41 -4.94
N TYR A 146 -3.58 -6.81 -5.92
CA TYR A 146 -3.48 -6.12 -7.21
C TYR A 146 -3.37 -7.12 -8.36
N THR A 147 -3.69 -6.64 -9.55
CA THR A 147 -3.27 -7.24 -10.81
C THR A 147 -2.30 -6.29 -11.50
N LEU A 148 -1.22 -6.81 -12.06
CA LEU A 148 -0.29 -6.01 -12.84
C LEU A 148 -1.02 -5.52 -14.10
N ARG A 149 -1.09 -4.20 -14.29
CA ARG A 149 -1.74 -3.58 -15.45
C ARG A 149 -0.69 -2.87 -16.30
N ASP A 150 -0.95 -2.81 -17.60
CA ASP A 150 -0.14 -2.00 -18.49
C ASP A 150 -0.44 -0.51 -18.29
N PHE A 151 0.57 0.32 -18.54
CA PHE A 151 0.45 1.77 -18.53
C PHE A 151 -0.35 2.23 -19.76
N ASP A 152 -1.67 2.16 -19.68
CA ASP A 152 -2.52 2.64 -20.78
C ASP A 152 -2.65 4.17 -20.70
N ILE A 153 -1.94 4.87 -21.60
CA ILE A 153 -1.85 6.34 -21.67
C ILE A 153 -3.23 6.98 -21.93
N GLY A 154 -4.25 6.20 -22.32
CA GLY A 154 -5.58 6.68 -22.67
C GLY A 154 -6.51 7.10 -21.52
N GLN A 155 -6.22 6.79 -20.25
CA GLN A 155 -7.18 7.02 -19.15
C GLN A 155 -6.85 8.18 -18.18
N GLN A 156 -5.70 8.85 -18.29
CA GLN A 156 -5.39 9.99 -17.42
C GLN A 156 -5.93 11.34 -17.93
N SER A 157 -6.39 11.43 -19.18
CA SER A 157 -6.80 12.69 -19.81
C SER A 157 -8.24 13.12 -19.50
N THR A 158 -9.05 12.34 -18.78
CA THR A 158 -10.47 12.68 -18.51
C THR A 158 -10.77 13.20 -17.11
N THR A 159 -9.81 13.20 -16.17
CA THR A 159 -10.03 13.73 -14.82
C THR A 159 -9.41 15.11 -14.58
N TYR A 160 -8.57 15.61 -15.50
CA TYR A 160 -8.02 16.97 -15.47
C TYR A 160 -8.56 17.79 -16.65
N GLY A 161 -9.71 18.46 -16.49
CA GLY A 161 -10.17 19.40 -17.51
C GLY A 161 -11.65 19.77 -17.53
N LYS A 162 -12.24 20.17 -16.40
CA LYS A 162 -13.48 20.98 -16.45
C LYS A 162 -13.58 21.96 -15.27
N SER A 163 -12.53 22.75 -15.07
CA SER A 163 -12.69 24.04 -14.39
C SER A 163 -13.37 24.99 -15.39
N LYS A 164 -14.66 25.26 -15.16
CA LYS A 164 -15.40 26.30 -15.89
C LYS A 164 -14.68 27.64 -15.67
N GLY A 165 -14.19 28.23 -16.76
CA GLY A 165 -13.94 29.66 -16.80
C GLY A 165 -15.26 30.40 -16.56
N LEU A 166 -15.39 31.04 -15.40
CA LEU A 166 -16.29 32.18 -15.25
C LEU A 166 -15.56 33.37 -15.91
N ALA A 167 -15.98 33.73 -17.11
CA ALA A 167 -15.70 35.05 -17.65
C ALA A 167 -16.71 36.02 -17.02
N VAL A 168 -16.17 37.11 -16.49
CA VAL A 168 -16.88 38.33 -16.05
C VAL A 168 -17.51 39.01 -17.26
#